data_AF-A0A218XRP2-F1
#
_entry.id   AF-A0A218XRP2-F1
#
_cell.length_a   1.000
_cell.length_b   1.000
_cell.length_c   1.000
_cell.angle_alpha   90.00
_cell.angle_beta   90.00
_cell.angle_gamma   90.00
#
_symmetry.space_group_name_H-M   'P 1'
#
loop_
_entity.id
_entity.type
_entity.pdbx_description
1 polymer ?
#
loop_
_entity_poly.entity_id
_entity_poly.type
_entity_poly.pdbx_seq_one_letter_code
_entity_poly.pdbx_strand_id
1 'polypeptide(L)' 'MTIISKKVGRGCSGIIKSENPNLNTVTVKEDRPATRDYRAHRVRVVVNDSDIFTEVPTVG' A
#
# COMPACT_ATOMS: atom_id res chain seq x y z
N MET A 1 -14.81 -12.43 -3.05
CA MET A 1 -14.14 -12.49 -1.73
C MET A 1 -13.39 -11.17 -1.56
N THR A 2 -14.04 -10.17 -0.96
CA THR A 2 -13.57 -8.77 -0.93
C THR A 2 -12.84 -8.53 0.39
N ILE A 3 -11.50 -8.63 0.39
CA ILE A 3 -10.70 -8.68 1.63
C ILE A 3 -10.38 -7.28 2.20
N ILE A 4 -10.80 -6.19 1.55
CA ILE A 4 -10.39 -4.84 1.94
C ILE A 4 -11.59 -3.88 1.99
N SER A 5 -12.51 -4.15 2.93
CA SER A 5 -13.44 -3.13 3.40
C SER A 5 -12.63 -2.14 4.26
N LYS A 6 -12.22 -1.02 3.66
CA LYS A 6 -11.62 0.17 4.31
C LYS A 6 -10.71 -0.12 5.51
N LYS A 7 -9.52 -0.68 5.29
CA LYS A 7 -8.52 -0.80 6.37
C LYS A 7 -7.71 0.49 6.50
N VAL A 8 -7.50 0.97 7.72
CA VAL A 8 -6.63 2.12 8.02
C VAL A 8 -5.19 1.77 7.62
N GLY A 9 -4.44 2.70 7.04
CA GLY A 9 -3.10 2.52 6.47
C GLY A 9 -2.11 1.83 7.41
N ARG A 10 -2.26 2.05 8.74
CA ARG A 10 -1.47 1.38 9.79
C ARG A 10 -1.69 -0.13 9.90
N GLY A 11 -2.89 -0.64 9.60
CA GLY A 11 -3.19 -2.07 9.70
C GLY A 11 -2.73 -2.89 8.49
N CYS A 12 -2.54 -2.24 7.35
CA CYS A 12 -2.25 -2.94 6.10
C CYS A 12 -0.78 -3.25 5.88
N SER A 13 0.14 -2.44 6.41
CA SER A 13 1.57 -2.78 6.38
C SER A 13 1.82 -4.11 7.09
N GLY A 14 1.13 -4.34 8.22
CA GLY A 14 1.15 -5.61 8.93
C GLY A 14 0.60 -6.78 8.11
N ILE A 15 -0.50 -6.58 7.38
CA ILE A 15 -1.08 -7.63 6.53
C ILE A 15 -0.17 -7.95 5.35
N ILE A 16 0.31 -6.94 4.62
CA ILE A 16 1.19 -7.15 3.46
C ILE A 16 2.49 -7.85 3.89
N LYS A 17 3.06 -7.45 5.03
CA LYS A 17 4.26 -8.08 5.58
C LYS A 17 3.99 -9.50 6.11
N SER A 18 2.76 -9.77 6.57
CA SER A 18 2.32 -11.12 6.94
C SER A 18 2.11 -12.03 5.74
N GLU A 19 1.60 -11.49 4.62
CA GLU A 19 1.41 -12.25 3.37
C GLU A 19 2.72 -12.48 2.64
N ASN A 20 3.61 -11.48 2.60
CA ASN A 20 4.93 -11.61 2.01
C ASN A 20 5.97 -10.74 2.74
N PRO A 21 6.78 -11.32 3.63
CA PRO A 21 7.74 -10.58 4.45
C PRO A 21 8.89 -9.97 3.63
N ASN A 22 9.09 -10.40 2.39
CA ASN A 22 10.10 -9.86 1.48
C ASN A 22 9.64 -8.59 0.75
N LEU A 23 8.35 -8.24 0.85
CA LEU A 23 7.82 -7.02 0.23
C LEU A 23 8.03 -5.82 1.14
N ASN A 24 8.66 -4.78 0.58
CA ASN A 24 8.80 -3.51 1.25
C ASN A 24 7.58 -2.63 0.98
N THR A 25 6.83 -2.29 2.04
CA THR A 25 5.65 -1.43 1.93
C THR A 25 6.06 0.04 1.96
N VAL A 26 5.67 0.80 0.95
CA VAL A 26 5.87 2.25 0.89
C VAL A 26 4.52 2.94 0.85
N THR A 27 4.24 3.73 1.88
CA THR A 27 3.04 4.56 1.95
C THR A 27 3.27 5.86 1.19
N VAL A 28 2.36 6.18 0.27
CA VAL A 28 2.37 7.40 -0.54
C VAL A 28 1.04 8.11 -0.31
N LYS A 29 1.08 9.43 -0.10
CA LYS A 29 -0.13 10.24 -0.08
C LYS A 29 -0.66 10.43 -1.50
N GLU A 30 -1.97 10.39 -1.69
CA GLU A 30 -2.62 10.58 -3.00
C GLU A 30 -2.14 11.83 -3.74
N ASP A 31 -1.89 12.93 -3.01
CA ASP A 31 -1.46 14.21 -3.58
C ASP A 31 0.05 14.28 -3.89
N ARG A 32 0.80 13.18 -3.72
CA ARG A 32 2.23 13.12 -4.05
C ARG A 32 2.49 12.18 -5.21
N PRO A 33 2.90 12.69 -6.38
CA PRO A 33 3.28 11.84 -7.50
C PRO A 33 4.47 10.96 -7.10
N ALA A 34 4.26 9.64 -7.12
CA ALA A 34 5.33 8.68 -6.93
C ALA A 34 6.12 8.49 -8.24
N THR A 35 7.42 8.26 -8.15
CA THR A 35 8.27 7.96 -9.31
C THR A 35 7.78 6.72 -10.06
N ARG A 36 7.89 6.63 -11.39
CA ARG A 36 7.36 5.49 -12.17
C ARG A 36 8.29 4.27 -12.23
N ASP A 37 9.26 4.17 -11.32
CA ASP A 37 10.20 3.03 -11.31
C ASP A 37 9.47 1.76 -10.91
N TYR A 38 9.62 0.67 -11.67
CA TYR A 38 9.12 -0.64 -11.29
C TYR A 38 10.11 -1.37 -10.38
N ARG A 39 9.66 -1.78 -9.19
CA ARG A 39 10.41 -2.55 -8.20
C ARG A 39 9.56 -3.71 -7.70
N ALA A 40 9.87 -4.92 -8.17
CA ALA A 40 9.13 -6.14 -7.77
C ALA A 40 9.18 -6.46 -6.27
N HIS A 41 10.12 -5.88 -5.52
CA HIS A 41 10.24 -6.03 -4.06
C HIS A 41 9.49 -4.93 -3.29
N ARG A 42 8.71 -4.07 -3.96
CA ARG A 42 8.03 -2.94 -3.33
C ARG A 42 6.53 -3.05 -3.58
N VAL A 43 5.75 -2.73 -2.54
CA VAL A 43 4.31 -2.53 -2.64
C VAL A 43 4.02 -1.09 -2.33
N ARG A 44 3.30 -0.43 -3.23
CA ARG A 44 2.83 0.94 -3.01
C ARG A 44 1.46 0.92 -2.37
N VAL A 45 1.35 1.69 -1.30
CA VAL A 45 0.14 1.87 -0.52
C VAL A 45 -0.25 3.32 -0.67
N VAL A 46 -1.25 3.61 -1.50
CA VAL A 46 -1.77 4.97 -1.69
C VAL A 46 -2.84 5.24 -0.64
N VAL A 47 -2.64 6.29 0.16
CA VAL A 47 -3.54 6.70 1.23
C VAL A 47 -3.96 8.16 1.07
N ASN A 48 -5.18 8.47 1.49
CA ASN A 48 -5.65 9.85 1.66
C ASN A 48 -5.18 10.46 2.99
N ASP A 49 -5.55 11.72 3.24
CA ASP A 49 -5.20 12.43 4.49
C ASP A 49 -5.82 11.83 5.76
N SER A 50 -6.83 10.98 5.61
CA SER A 50 -7.42 10.23 6.73
C SER A 50 -6.74 8.88 6.97
N ASP A 51 -5.57 8.61 6.36
CA ASP A 51 -4.87 7.33 6.37
C ASP A 51 -5.74 6.17 5.82
N ILE A 52 -6.64 6.43 4.86
CA ILE A 52 -7.50 5.40 4.23
C ILE A 52 -6.97 5.11 2.83
N PHE A 53 -6.96 3.83 2.43
CA PHE A 53 -6.64 3.43 1.06
C PHE A 53 -7.61 4.04 0.07
N THR A 54 -7.05 4.72 -0.92
CA THR A 54 -7.81 5.18 -2.09
C THR A 54 -7.62 4.28 -3.29
N GLU A 55 -6.52 3.51 -3.32
CA GLU A 55 -6.22 2.55 -4.38
C GLU A 55 -5.85 1.16 -3.84
N VAL A 56 -6.03 0.14 -4.69
CA VAL A 56 -5.59 -1.22 -4.38
C VAL A 56 -4.06 -1.28 -4.42
N PRO A 57 -3.40 -1.69 -3.33
CA PRO A 57 -1.96 -1.79 -3.31
C PRO A 57 -1.48 -2.83 -4.33
N THR A 58 -0.57 -2.42 -5.20
CA THR A 58 -0.01 -3.26 -6.26
C THR A 58 1.51 -3.34 -6.11
N VAL A 59 2.09 -4.49 -6.47
CA VAL A 59 3.54 -4.70 -6.47
C VAL A 59 4.16 -3.95 -7.65
N GLY A 60 5.14 -3.08 -7.36
CA GLY A 60 5.83 -2.26 -8.35
C GLY A 60 6.63 -1.09 -7.80
#